data_AF-A0A967VVX2-F1
#
_entry.id   AF-A0A967VVX2-F1
#
_cell.length_a   1.000
_cell.length_b   1.000
_cell.length_c   1.000
_cell.angle_alpha   90.00
_cell.angle_beta   90.00
_cell.angle_gamma   90.00
#
_symmetry.space_group_name_H-M   'P 1'
#
loop_
_entity.id
_entity.type
_entity.pdbx_description
1 polymer ?
#
loop_
_entity_poly.entity_id
_entity_poly.type
_entity_poly.pdbx_seq_one_letter_code
_entity_poly.pdbx_strand_id
1 'polypeptide(L)'
;MIVYESPRDYHQPRSKGNSIDDLMDANDIYPEKIDLQTYVFRQIVDEIEEEDYIIVSHILTSLNEDGFLDVHPIEICNYLHITLSKFNSLIDIIKKAEPIGVGTRNPREAMLVQVEMLRESNDIPVGVKQVLECCFEELSHHRYDIVAKSVGITREEAIEVAKFIAKNLNPNPGRAFYGDVHAPVENPIETYHAPDVIINKMNTSSDTLTVELITPYLGSLRVNSIFKKASSQIKDDEKKEQWKDNLDKASL
;
A
#
# COMPACT_ATOMS: atom_id res chain seq x y z
N MET A 1 0.75 30.89 20.19
CA MET A 1 2.16 31.00 20.65
C MET A 1 2.88 29.75 20.14
N ILE A 2 4.08 29.86 19.57
CA ILE A 2 4.84 28.68 19.10
C ILE A 2 5.82 28.32 20.20
N VAL A 3 5.75 27.09 20.71
CA VAL A 3 6.69 26.58 21.71
C VAL A 3 7.55 25.53 21.02
N TYR A 4 8.85 25.80 20.95
CA TYR A 4 9.85 24.84 20.49
C TYR A 4 10.24 23.97 21.67
N GLU A 5 9.98 22.67 21.58
CA GLU A 5 10.59 21.69 22.49
C GLU A 5 11.84 21.10 21.82
N SER A 6 12.98 21.22 22.50
CA SER A 6 14.19 20.47 22.14
C SER A 6 13.86 18.97 22.11
N PRO A 7 14.52 18.15 21.26
CA PRO A 7 14.34 16.71 21.28
C PRO A 7 14.43 16.22 22.72
N ARG A 8 13.39 15.51 23.17
CA ARG A 8 13.45 14.85 24.47
C ARG A 8 14.75 14.08 24.47
N ASP A 9 15.67 14.42 25.38
CA ASP A 9 16.62 13.43 25.86
C ASP A 9 15.73 12.26 26.26
N TYR A 10 15.72 11.21 25.45
CA TYR A 10 15.18 9.94 25.85
C TYR A 10 16.08 9.49 27.00
N HIS A 11 15.80 10.02 28.19
CA HIS A 11 16.12 9.40 29.44
C HIS A 11 15.39 8.07 29.38
N GLN A 12 16.08 7.05 28.88
CA GLN A 12 15.77 5.70 29.28
C GLN A 12 15.78 5.73 30.81
N PRO A 13 14.64 5.48 31.49
CA PRO A 13 14.72 5.22 32.90
C PRO A 13 15.67 4.04 33.03
N ARG A 14 16.72 4.18 33.84
CA ARG A 14 17.57 3.06 34.22
C ARG A 14 16.69 2.02 34.92
N SER A 15 16.08 1.13 34.14
CA SER A 15 15.52 -0.10 34.66
C SER A 15 16.72 -0.95 35.07
N LYS A 16 16.92 -1.12 36.37
CA LYS A 16 17.70 -2.23 36.89
C LYS A 16 16.89 -3.50 36.61
N GLY A 17 16.99 -4.02 35.41
CA GLY A 17 16.32 -5.23 34.98
C GLY A 17 17.09 -5.83 33.81
N ASN A 18 17.74 -6.96 34.05
CA ASN A 18 18.28 -7.79 32.98
C ASN A 18 17.09 -8.49 32.31
N SER A 19 16.59 -7.94 31.21
CA SER A 19 15.75 -8.66 30.26
C SER A 19 16.04 -8.12 28.87
N ILE A 20 16.41 -9.02 27.96
CA ILE A 20 16.79 -8.76 26.56
C ILE A 20 15.53 -8.44 25.72
N ASP A 21 14.38 -8.26 26.38
CA ASP A 21 13.03 -8.24 25.80
C ASP A 21 12.47 -6.82 25.57
N ASP A 22 13.14 -5.76 26.04
CA ASP A 22 12.72 -4.36 25.88
C ASP A 22 13.44 -3.64 24.72
N LEU A 23 13.86 -4.39 23.71
CA LEU A 23 14.09 -3.81 22.39
C LEU A 23 12.75 -3.89 21.68
N MET A 24 12.03 -2.77 21.59
CA MET A 24 10.95 -2.62 20.60
C MET A 24 11.53 -3.10 19.27
N ASP A 25 10.99 -4.20 18.74
CA ASP A 25 11.44 -4.75 17.47
C ASP A 25 11.28 -3.65 16.43
N ALA A 26 12.31 -3.41 15.60
CA ALA A 26 12.27 -2.36 14.60
C ALA A 26 11.06 -2.51 13.66
N ASN A 27 10.50 -3.73 13.58
CA ASN A 27 9.28 -4.05 12.86
C ASN A 27 8.01 -3.39 13.42
N ASP A 28 7.92 -3.09 14.72
CA ASP A 28 6.72 -2.48 15.33
C ASP A 28 6.52 -1.00 14.97
N ILE A 29 7.51 -0.38 14.29
CA ILE A 29 7.48 1.04 13.90
C ILE A 29 7.02 1.22 12.44
N TYR A 30 6.98 0.15 11.64
CA TYR A 30 6.56 0.21 10.25
C TYR A 30 5.10 -0.21 10.10
N PRO A 31 4.24 0.58 9.41
CA PRO A 31 2.93 0.08 9.03
C PRO A 31 3.13 -1.13 8.12
N GLU A 32 2.68 -2.31 8.54
CA GLU A 32 2.65 -3.49 7.68
C GLU A 32 1.87 -3.14 6.40
N LYS A 33 2.53 -3.25 5.25
CA LYS A 33 1.84 -3.13 3.96
C LYS A 33 0.95 -4.35 3.81
N ILE A 34 -0.36 -4.18 3.97
CA ILE A 34 -1.33 -5.24 3.75
C ILE A 34 -1.34 -5.56 2.26
N ASP A 35 -1.14 -6.82 1.93
CA ASP A 35 -1.16 -7.32 0.56
C ASP A 35 -2.58 -7.31 -0.03
N LEU A 36 -2.71 -7.15 -1.35
CA LEU A 36 -4.02 -7.05 -2.04
C LEU A 36 -4.90 -8.27 -1.75
N GLN A 37 -4.30 -9.45 -1.82
CA GLN A 37 -4.94 -10.73 -1.58
C GLN A 37 -5.50 -10.78 -0.14
N THR A 38 -4.71 -10.33 0.83
CA THR A 38 -5.13 -10.28 2.24
C THR A 38 -6.23 -9.24 2.44
N TYR A 39 -6.11 -8.08 1.78
CA TYR A 39 -7.09 -7.01 1.86
C TYR A 39 -8.46 -7.44 1.32
N VAL A 40 -8.49 -8.05 0.13
CA VAL A 40 -9.72 -8.56 -0.49
C VAL A 40 -10.31 -9.70 0.34
N PHE A 41 -9.49 -10.65 0.79
CA PHE A 41 -9.96 -11.77 1.62
C PHE A 41 -10.67 -11.28 2.89
N ARG A 42 -10.11 -10.28 3.57
CA ARG A 42 -10.71 -9.70 4.79
C ARG A 42 -12.07 -9.06 4.57
N GLN A 43 -12.38 -8.59 3.36
CA GLN A 43 -13.67 -7.96 3.07
C GLN A 43 -14.77 -8.99 2.80
N ILE A 44 -14.41 -10.08 2.13
CA ILE A 44 -15.37 -11.08 1.67
C ILE A 44 -15.55 -12.24 2.65
N VAL A 45 -14.75 -12.29 3.72
CA VAL A 45 -14.76 -13.39 4.70
C VAL A 45 -16.14 -13.60 5.33
N ASP A 46 -16.90 -12.51 5.56
CA ASP A 46 -18.24 -12.57 6.14
C ASP A 46 -19.33 -13.01 5.14
N GLU A 47 -19.02 -13.02 3.83
CA GLU A 47 -19.94 -13.38 2.75
C GLU A 47 -19.75 -14.81 2.22
N ILE A 48 -18.69 -15.52 2.66
CA ILE A 48 -18.35 -16.87 2.17
C ILE A 48 -18.33 -17.89 3.32
N GLU A 49 -18.53 -19.16 2.99
CA GLU A 49 -18.46 -20.25 3.98
C GLU A 49 -17.00 -20.63 4.28
N GLU A 50 -16.72 -21.15 5.49
CA GLU A 50 -15.35 -21.56 5.88
C GLU A 50 -14.74 -22.61 4.93
N GLU A 51 -15.58 -23.48 4.35
CA GLU A 51 -15.17 -24.48 3.36
C GLU A 51 -14.63 -23.84 2.07
N ASP A 52 -15.06 -22.63 1.76
CA ASP A 52 -14.67 -21.89 0.56
C ASP A 52 -13.40 -21.06 0.74
N TYR A 53 -12.89 -20.91 1.96
CA TYR A 53 -11.69 -20.12 2.24
C TYR A 53 -10.49 -20.61 1.44
N ILE A 54 -10.32 -21.93 1.31
CA ILE A 54 -9.22 -22.52 0.54
C ILE A 54 -9.37 -22.15 -0.94
N ILE A 55 -10.58 -22.23 -1.48
CA ILE A 55 -10.86 -21.92 -2.90
C ILE A 55 -10.58 -20.44 -3.18
N VAL A 56 -11.13 -19.56 -2.35
CA VAL A 56 -10.96 -18.11 -2.46
C VAL A 56 -9.49 -17.72 -2.31
N SER A 57 -8.78 -18.28 -1.33
CA SER A 57 -7.35 -17.99 -1.15
C SER A 57 -6.55 -18.36 -2.40
N HIS A 58 -6.85 -19.51 -3.02
CA HIS A 58 -6.17 -19.94 -4.23
C HIS A 58 -6.48 -19.03 -5.42
N ILE A 59 -7.73 -18.57 -5.56
CA ILE A 59 -8.12 -17.60 -6.59
C ILE A 59 -7.35 -16.29 -6.39
N LEU A 60 -7.30 -15.76 -5.17
CA LEU A 60 -6.60 -14.51 -4.87
C LEU A 60 -5.10 -14.61 -5.08
N THR A 61 -4.47 -15.73 -4.74
CA THR A 61 -3.05 -15.97 -5.02
C THR A 61 -2.76 -16.12 -6.52
N SER A 62 -3.77 -16.44 -7.33
CA SER A 62 -3.64 -16.56 -8.79
C SER A 62 -3.76 -15.20 -9.52
N LEU A 63 -3.95 -14.10 -8.78
CA LEU A 63 -4.02 -12.76 -9.35
C LEU A 63 -2.62 -12.23 -9.68
N ASN A 64 -2.52 -11.47 -10.77
CA ASN A 64 -1.31 -10.73 -11.11
C ASN A 64 -1.24 -9.37 -10.39
N GLU A 65 -0.15 -8.62 -10.58
CA GLU A 65 0.05 -7.32 -9.92
C GLU A 65 -0.99 -6.26 -10.31
N ASP A 66 -1.61 -6.40 -11.49
CA ASP A 66 -2.69 -5.52 -11.93
C ASP A 66 -4.06 -5.93 -11.36
N GLY A 67 -4.11 -7.03 -10.60
CA GLY A 67 -5.31 -7.57 -9.96
C GLY A 67 -6.19 -8.42 -10.88
N PHE A 68 -5.66 -8.89 -12.02
CA PHE A 68 -6.39 -9.75 -12.96
C PHE A 68 -6.08 -11.23 -12.76
N LEU A 69 -7.03 -12.06 -13.13
CA LEU A 69 -6.89 -13.51 -13.14
C LEU A 69 -6.36 -14.00 -14.49
N ASP A 70 -5.07 -14.31 -14.55
CA ASP A 70 -4.42 -14.81 -15.78
C ASP A 70 -4.73 -16.28 -16.06
N VAL A 71 -5.04 -17.05 -15.00
CA VAL A 71 -5.33 -18.48 -15.10
C VAL A 71 -6.77 -18.70 -15.59
N HIS A 72 -6.94 -19.66 -16.50
CA HIS A 72 -8.28 -19.98 -17.01
C HIS A 72 -9.17 -20.60 -15.90
N PRO A 73 -10.45 -20.19 -15.73
CA PRO A 73 -11.34 -20.71 -14.69
C PRO A 73 -11.43 -22.24 -14.63
N ILE A 74 -11.42 -22.88 -15.80
CA ILE A 74 -11.47 -24.35 -15.92
C ILE A 74 -10.24 -25.01 -15.28
N GLU A 75 -9.06 -24.41 -15.38
CA GLU A 75 -7.83 -24.96 -14.79
C GLU A 75 -7.89 -24.93 -13.26
N ILE A 76 -8.35 -23.80 -12.70
CA ILE A 76 -8.59 -23.65 -11.26
C ILE A 76 -9.64 -24.67 -10.79
N CYS A 77 -10.75 -24.81 -11.53
CA CYS A 77 -11.80 -25.76 -11.19
C CYS A 77 -11.29 -27.21 -11.16
N ASN A 78 -10.46 -27.58 -12.13
CA ASN A 78 -9.88 -28.92 -12.21
C ASN A 78 -8.87 -29.16 -11.09
N TYR A 79 -8.04 -28.16 -10.75
CA TYR A 79 -7.03 -28.25 -9.70
C TYR A 79 -7.66 -28.39 -8.30
N LEU A 80 -8.72 -27.61 -8.03
CA LEU A 80 -9.42 -27.63 -6.75
C LEU A 80 -10.55 -28.66 -6.68
N HIS A 81 -10.81 -29.39 -7.76
CA HIS A 81 -11.92 -30.35 -7.89
C HIS A 81 -13.30 -29.74 -7.58
N ILE A 82 -13.54 -28.51 -8.06
CA ILE A 82 -14.81 -27.79 -7.87
C ILE A 82 -15.59 -27.65 -9.18
N THR A 83 -16.88 -27.35 -9.06
CA THR A 83 -17.71 -27.05 -10.22
C THR A 83 -17.50 -25.61 -10.69
N LEU A 84 -17.68 -25.38 -12.00
CA LEU A 84 -17.64 -24.03 -12.58
C LEU A 84 -18.69 -23.10 -11.95
N SER A 85 -19.84 -23.64 -11.54
CA SER A 85 -20.87 -22.87 -10.85
C SER A 85 -20.38 -22.31 -9.52
N LYS A 86 -19.71 -23.15 -8.70
CA LYS A 86 -19.14 -22.73 -7.41
C LYS A 86 -18.06 -21.68 -7.62
N PHE A 87 -17.17 -21.88 -8.60
CA PHE A 87 -16.17 -20.88 -8.98
C PHE A 87 -16.80 -19.54 -9.36
N ASN A 88 -17.82 -19.55 -10.23
CA ASN A 88 -18.50 -18.33 -10.67
C ASN A 88 -19.17 -17.58 -9.52
N SER A 89 -19.79 -18.29 -8.57
CA SER A 89 -20.37 -17.66 -7.39
C SER A 89 -19.31 -16.95 -6.53
N LEU A 90 -18.15 -17.57 -6.32
CA LEU A 90 -17.08 -17.00 -5.51
C LEU A 90 -16.36 -15.84 -6.22
N ILE A 91 -16.07 -15.98 -7.52
CA ILE A 91 -15.40 -14.91 -8.28
C ILE A 91 -16.29 -13.67 -8.40
N ASP A 92 -17.62 -13.83 -8.46
CA ASP A 92 -18.54 -12.70 -8.52
C ASP A 92 -18.60 -11.91 -7.20
N ILE A 93 -18.36 -12.57 -6.06
CA ILE A 93 -18.16 -11.90 -4.76
C ILE A 93 -16.82 -11.15 -4.77
N ILE A 94 -15.73 -11.82 -5.19
CA ILE A 94 -14.38 -11.22 -5.27
C ILE A 94 -14.38 -9.95 -6.14
N LYS A 95 -15.05 -9.98 -7.30
CA LYS A 95 -15.11 -8.83 -8.22
C LYS A 95 -15.79 -7.58 -7.65
N LYS A 96 -16.64 -7.75 -6.64
CA LYS A 96 -17.36 -6.66 -5.97
C LYS A 96 -16.62 -6.11 -4.75
N ALA A 97 -15.56 -6.79 -4.30
CA ALA A 97 -14.70 -6.30 -3.24
C ALA A 97 -13.93 -5.04 -3.70
N GLU A 98 -13.42 -4.28 -2.75
CA GLU A 98 -12.49 -3.18 -2.99
C GLU A 98 -11.07 -3.74 -3.16
N PRO A 99 -10.37 -3.46 -4.28
CA PRO A 99 -10.77 -2.58 -5.39
C PRO A 99 -11.72 -3.24 -6.39
N ILE A 100 -12.76 -2.50 -6.78
CA ILE A 100 -13.84 -3.00 -7.64
C ILE A 100 -13.28 -3.48 -8.99
N GLY A 101 -13.64 -4.71 -9.37
CA GLY A 101 -13.18 -5.36 -10.60
C GLY A 101 -11.92 -6.21 -10.43
N VAL A 102 -11.38 -6.35 -9.21
CA VAL A 102 -10.33 -7.32 -8.91
C VAL A 102 -10.78 -8.75 -9.22
N GLY A 103 -9.90 -9.59 -9.77
CA GLY A 103 -10.25 -10.96 -10.19
C GLY A 103 -11.00 -11.07 -11.52
N THR A 104 -11.12 -9.97 -12.28
CA THR A 104 -11.54 -10.03 -13.69
C THR A 104 -10.39 -10.49 -14.59
N ARG A 105 -10.68 -10.84 -15.85
CA ARG A 105 -9.65 -11.34 -16.78
C ARG A 105 -8.92 -10.23 -17.52
N ASN A 106 -9.52 -9.05 -17.61
CA ASN A 106 -9.02 -7.94 -18.42
C ASN A 106 -9.62 -6.60 -17.97
N PRO A 107 -9.01 -5.46 -18.38
CA PRO A 107 -9.49 -4.13 -18.02
C PRO A 107 -10.93 -3.83 -18.45
N ARG A 108 -11.38 -4.41 -19.58
CA ARG A 108 -12.75 -4.23 -20.07
C ARG A 108 -13.76 -4.83 -19.09
N GLU A 109 -13.52 -6.05 -18.62
CA GLU A 109 -14.35 -6.71 -17.62
C GLU A 109 -14.34 -5.96 -16.29
N ALA A 110 -13.17 -5.49 -15.83
CA ALA A 110 -13.07 -4.66 -14.62
C ALA A 110 -13.95 -3.41 -14.71
N MET A 111 -13.84 -2.66 -15.81
CA MET A 111 -14.65 -1.46 -16.04
C MET A 111 -16.15 -1.77 -16.14
N LEU A 112 -16.54 -2.91 -16.72
CA LEU A 112 -17.94 -3.31 -16.76
C LEU A 112 -18.51 -3.61 -15.37
N VAL A 113 -17.73 -4.27 -14.50
CA VAL A 113 -18.12 -4.50 -13.11
C VAL A 113 -18.25 -3.17 -12.35
N GLN A 114 -17.28 -2.27 -12.51
CA GLN A 114 -17.32 -0.93 -11.91
C GLN A 114 -18.54 -0.13 -12.38
N VAL A 115 -18.87 -0.19 -13.67
CA VAL A 115 -20.08 0.45 -14.20
C VAL A 115 -21.33 -0.13 -13.57
N GLU A 116 -21.46 -1.46 -13.46
CA GLU A 116 -22.65 -2.07 -12.87
C GLU A 116 -22.83 -1.64 -11.40
N MET A 117 -21.74 -1.56 -10.63
CA MET A 117 -21.78 -1.07 -9.26
C MET A 117 -22.13 0.43 -9.18
N LEU A 118 -21.58 1.25 -10.08
CA LEU A 118 -21.89 2.68 -10.12
C LEU A 118 -23.35 2.96 -10.49
N ARG A 119 -24.01 2.08 -11.28
CA ARG A 119 -25.42 2.24 -11.65
C ARG A 119 -26.36 2.17 -10.45
N GLU A 120 -25.94 1.52 -9.37
CA GLU A 120 -26.73 1.46 -8.14
C GLU A 120 -26.74 2.79 -7.39
N SER A 121 -25.73 3.64 -7.61
CA SER A 121 -25.51 4.87 -6.82
C SER A 121 -25.64 6.17 -7.63
N ASN A 122 -25.27 6.16 -8.91
CA ASN A 122 -25.14 7.34 -9.75
C ASN A 122 -25.85 7.21 -11.10
N ASP A 123 -26.18 8.36 -11.70
CA ASP A 123 -26.62 8.42 -13.09
C ASP A 123 -25.42 8.22 -14.03
N ILE A 124 -25.54 7.26 -14.95
CA ILE A 124 -24.49 6.90 -15.90
C ILE A 124 -24.93 7.36 -17.29
N PRO A 125 -24.06 8.03 -18.07
CA PRO A 125 -24.38 8.41 -19.44
C PRO A 125 -24.87 7.23 -20.27
N VAL A 126 -25.87 7.48 -21.11
CA VAL A 126 -26.41 6.47 -22.02
C VAL A 126 -25.28 6.02 -22.96
N GLY A 127 -25.14 4.70 -23.13
CA GLY A 127 -24.13 4.14 -24.03
C GLY A 127 -22.85 3.66 -23.36
N VAL A 128 -22.55 4.00 -22.11
CA VAL A 128 -21.27 3.62 -21.45
C VAL A 128 -21.01 2.11 -21.52
N LYS A 129 -22.01 1.30 -21.14
CA LYS A 129 -21.91 -0.17 -21.19
C LYS A 129 -21.70 -0.68 -22.62
N GLN A 130 -22.49 -0.20 -23.58
CA GLN A 130 -22.35 -0.59 -24.99
C GLN A 130 -20.99 -0.19 -25.58
N VAL A 131 -20.45 0.97 -25.19
CA VAL A 131 -19.13 1.43 -25.62
C VAL A 131 -18.04 0.49 -25.09
N LEU A 132 -18.10 0.10 -23.82
CA LEU A 132 -17.13 -0.84 -23.25
C LEU A 132 -17.24 -2.25 -23.85
N GLU A 133 -18.45 -2.74 -24.14
CA GLU A 133 -18.66 -4.06 -24.71
C GLU A 133 -18.21 -4.15 -26.18
N CYS A 134 -18.61 -3.18 -27.01
CA CYS A 134 -18.50 -3.25 -28.47
C CYS A 134 -17.40 -2.36 -29.07
N CYS A 135 -17.01 -1.28 -28.39
CA CYS A 135 -16.18 -0.22 -28.96
C CYS A 135 -14.96 0.13 -28.09
N PHE A 136 -14.49 -0.79 -27.24
CA PHE A 136 -13.36 -0.54 -26.33
C PHE A 136 -12.07 -0.10 -27.05
N GLU A 137 -11.72 -0.76 -28.16
CA GLU A 137 -10.54 -0.40 -28.97
C GLU A 137 -10.69 0.94 -29.69
N GLU A 138 -11.90 1.23 -30.17
CA GLU A 138 -12.17 2.50 -30.84
C GLU A 138 -12.15 3.66 -29.86
N LEU A 139 -12.60 3.42 -28.62
CA LEU A 139 -12.50 4.35 -27.51
C LEU A 139 -11.03 4.64 -27.13
N SER A 140 -10.20 3.60 -27.01
CA SER A 140 -8.76 3.77 -26.67
C SER A 140 -8.02 4.58 -27.73
N HIS A 141 -8.39 4.41 -29.01
CA HIS A 141 -7.87 5.20 -30.14
C HIS A 141 -8.54 6.56 -30.36
N HIS A 142 -9.43 7.00 -29.46
CA HIS A 142 -10.13 8.28 -29.55
C HIS A 142 -10.97 8.44 -30.84
N ARG A 143 -11.41 7.34 -31.45
CA ARG A 143 -12.19 7.33 -32.71
C ARG A 143 -13.68 7.50 -32.44
N TYR A 144 -14.05 8.62 -31.83
CA TYR A 144 -15.42 8.90 -31.38
C TYR A 144 -16.47 8.86 -32.49
N ASP A 145 -16.09 9.17 -33.73
CA ASP A 145 -17.01 9.11 -34.87
C ASP A 145 -17.46 7.67 -35.19
N ILE A 146 -16.60 6.69 -34.92
CA ILE A 146 -16.89 5.26 -35.10
C ILE A 146 -17.72 4.77 -33.93
N VAL A 147 -17.34 5.14 -32.70
CA VAL A 147 -18.08 4.81 -31.47
C VAL A 147 -19.53 5.31 -31.57
N ALA A 148 -19.72 6.57 -31.97
CA ALA A 148 -21.02 7.19 -32.15
C ALA A 148 -21.92 6.40 -33.12
N LYS A 149 -21.37 6.02 -34.28
CA LYS A 149 -22.11 5.24 -35.28
C LYS A 149 -22.45 3.83 -34.81
N SER A 150 -21.53 3.16 -34.13
CA SER A 150 -21.71 1.78 -33.67
C SER A 150 -22.74 1.67 -32.54
N VAL A 151 -22.77 2.66 -31.64
CA VAL A 151 -23.70 2.67 -30.49
C VAL A 151 -25.02 3.38 -30.82
N GLY A 152 -25.05 4.20 -31.88
CA GLY A 152 -26.23 4.96 -32.29
C GLY A 152 -26.43 6.25 -31.49
N ILE A 153 -25.33 6.85 -31.02
CA ILE A 153 -25.31 8.12 -30.28
C ILE A 153 -24.64 9.23 -31.09
N THR A 154 -24.78 10.47 -30.66
CA THR A 154 -24.06 11.60 -31.24
C THR A 154 -22.56 11.55 -30.90
N ARG A 155 -21.75 12.27 -31.69
CA ARG A 155 -20.32 12.40 -31.43
C ARG A 155 -20.06 13.07 -30.08
N GLU A 156 -20.87 14.07 -29.75
CA GLU A 156 -20.81 14.78 -28.48
C GLU A 156 -21.10 13.83 -27.31
N GLU A 157 -22.13 12.99 -27.40
CA GLU A 157 -22.42 11.98 -26.37
C GLU A 157 -21.29 10.95 -26.23
N ALA A 158 -20.67 10.51 -27.35
CA ALA A 158 -19.52 9.61 -27.30
C ALA A 158 -18.32 10.23 -26.57
N ILE A 159 -18.10 11.54 -26.73
CA ILE A 159 -17.07 12.29 -25.99
C ILE A 159 -17.42 12.38 -24.50
N GLU A 160 -18.68 12.62 -24.15
CA GLU A 160 -19.12 12.65 -22.75
C GLU A 160 -18.98 11.27 -22.07
N VAL A 161 -19.30 10.18 -22.78
CA VAL A 161 -19.04 8.80 -22.33
C VAL A 161 -17.55 8.59 -22.07
N ALA A 162 -16.68 9.01 -22.98
CA ALA A 162 -15.23 8.88 -22.81
C ALA A 162 -14.72 9.66 -21.59
N LYS A 163 -15.19 10.90 -21.40
CA LYS A 163 -14.87 11.70 -20.21
C LYS A 163 -15.37 11.05 -18.92
N PHE A 164 -16.57 10.49 -18.94
CA PHE A 164 -17.12 9.78 -17.79
C PHE A 164 -16.26 8.57 -17.42
N ILE A 165 -15.89 7.74 -18.40
CA ILE A 165 -15.02 6.57 -18.20
C ILE A 165 -13.68 7.01 -17.62
N ALA A 166 -13.01 8.00 -18.22
CA ALA A 166 -11.71 8.48 -17.77
C ALA A 166 -11.72 9.08 -16.36
N LYS A 167 -12.85 9.65 -15.93
CA LYS A 167 -12.97 10.30 -14.61
C LYS A 167 -13.36 9.33 -13.50
N ASN A 168 -14.19 8.33 -13.80
CA ASN A 168 -14.86 7.53 -12.76
C ASN A 168 -14.43 6.06 -12.73
N LEU A 169 -13.79 5.55 -13.79
CA LEU A 169 -13.42 4.13 -13.89
C LEU A 169 -11.91 3.96 -13.87
N ASN A 170 -11.44 2.86 -13.30
CA ASN A 170 -10.04 2.48 -13.30
C ASN A 170 -9.83 1.17 -14.08
N PRO A 171 -9.00 1.17 -15.15
CA PRO A 171 -8.74 -0.04 -15.91
C PRO A 171 -8.02 -1.12 -15.10
N ASN A 172 -7.15 -0.75 -14.16
CA ASN A 172 -6.25 -1.67 -13.45
C ASN A 172 -6.51 -1.60 -11.93
N PRO A 173 -7.41 -2.44 -11.40
CA PRO A 173 -7.82 -2.37 -10.00
C PRO A 173 -6.68 -2.64 -9.01
N GLY A 174 -5.78 -3.58 -9.32
CA GLY A 174 -4.63 -3.89 -8.45
C GLY A 174 -3.67 -2.71 -8.29
N ARG A 175 -3.35 -1.99 -9.37
CA ARG A 175 -2.53 -0.76 -9.27
C ARG A 175 -3.21 0.34 -8.47
N ALA A 176 -4.54 0.43 -8.56
CA ALA A 176 -5.31 1.38 -7.77
C ALA A 176 -5.14 1.13 -6.27
N PHE A 177 -5.09 -0.14 -5.86
CA PHE A 177 -4.90 -0.54 -4.46
C PHE A 177 -3.54 -0.11 -3.92
N TYR A 178 -2.47 -0.45 -4.65
CA TYR A 178 -1.12 -0.16 -4.17
C TYR A 178 -0.76 1.34 -4.26
N GLY A 179 -1.58 2.16 -4.93
CA GLY A 179 -1.30 3.57 -5.18
C GLY A 179 -0.09 3.79 -6.08
N ASP A 180 0.45 5.02 -6.10
CA ASP A 180 1.60 5.47 -6.91
C ASP A 180 2.93 4.72 -6.63
N VAL A 181 2.89 3.66 -5.83
CA VAL A 181 4.02 2.80 -5.48
C VAL A 181 4.40 1.85 -6.64
N HIS A 182 3.46 1.56 -7.57
CA HIS A 182 3.69 0.68 -8.73
C HIS A 182 3.37 1.33 -10.09
N ALA A 183 3.13 2.64 -10.13
CA ALA A 183 3.23 3.35 -11.40
C ALA A 183 4.69 3.21 -11.89
N PRO A 184 4.95 3.02 -13.20
CA PRO A 184 6.28 3.23 -13.74
C PRO A 184 6.56 4.74 -13.65
N VAL A 185 6.93 5.21 -12.46
CA VAL A 185 7.38 6.59 -12.29
C VAL A 185 8.75 6.63 -12.95
N GLU A 186 8.88 7.38 -14.04
CA GLU A 186 10.16 7.62 -14.72
C GLU A 186 11.22 8.28 -13.80
N ASN A 187 10.86 8.65 -12.57
CA ASN A 187 11.75 9.14 -11.53
C ASN A 187 11.28 8.62 -10.15
N PRO A 188 11.98 7.69 -9.48
CA PRO A 188 11.59 7.27 -8.15
C PRO A 188 11.81 8.44 -7.19
N ILE A 189 10.72 9.11 -6.80
CA ILE A 189 10.78 10.00 -5.66
C ILE A 189 10.90 9.07 -4.46
N GLU A 190 12.12 8.99 -3.91
CA GLU A 190 12.41 8.34 -2.64
C GLU A 190 11.31 8.72 -1.66
N THR A 191 10.52 7.73 -1.27
CA THR A 191 9.42 7.91 -0.33
C THR A 191 10.03 8.41 0.99
N TYR A 192 9.70 9.63 1.40
CA TYR A 192 10.12 10.15 2.69
C TYR A 192 9.40 9.37 3.79
N HIS A 193 10.06 8.33 4.30
CA HIS A 193 9.51 7.42 5.31
C HIS A 193 9.54 8.00 6.74
N ALA A 194 10.24 9.12 6.97
CA ALA A 194 10.30 9.80 8.26
C ALA A 194 10.11 11.32 8.07
N PRO A 195 9.20 11.96 8.82
CA PRO A 195 9.06 13.41 8.78
C PRO A 195 10.19 14.07 9.58
N ASP A 196 10.80 15.13 9.06
CA ASP A 196 11.80 15.91 9.81
C ASP A 196 11.16 16.74 10.93
N VAL A 197 9.84 17.02 10.84
CA VAL A 197 9.10 17.88 11.76
C VAL A 197 7.68 17.35 11.99
N ILE A 198 7.25 17.23 13.25
CA ILE A 198 5.87 16.97 13.65
C ILE A 198 5.28 18.25 14.24
N ILE A 199 4.06 18.62 13.82
CA ILE A 199 3.33 19.78 14.38
C ILE A 199 2.06 19.26 15.05
N ASN A 200 1.96 19.48 16.36
CA ASN A 200 0.80 19.10 17.17
C ASN A 200 0.06 20.34 17.67
N LYS A 201 -1.27 20.25 17.75
CA LYS A 201 -2.13 21.30 18.31
C LYS A 201 -2.61 20.84 19.68
N MET A 202 -2.19 21.52 20.75
CA MET A 202 -2.63 21.16 22.10
C MET A 202 -4.09 21.58 22.33
N ASN A 203 -4.89 20.69 22.91
CA ASN A 203 -6.30 20.91 23.25
C ASN A 203 -6.52 21.69 24.56
N THR A 204 -5.58 22.56 24.95
CA THR A 204 -5.74 23.46 26.10
C THR A 204 -6.24 24.81 25.60
N SER A 205 -6.93 25.59 26.44
CA SER A 205 -7.71 26.82 26.13
C SER A 205 -7.00 27.98 25.40
N SER A 206 -5.78 27.78 24.89
CA SER A 206 -5.06 28.73 24.06
C SER A 206 -4.54 27.99 22.81
N ASP A 207 -4.86 28.52 21.63
CA ASP A 207 -4.52 27.99 20.29
C ASP A 207 -2.99 27.97 20.07
N THR A 208 -2.34 26.96 20.66
CA THR A 208 -0.89 26.87 20.78
C THR A 208 -0.43 25.63 20.01
N LEU A 209 0.43 25.87 19.02
CA LEU A 209 1.04 24.83 18.21
C LEU A 209 2.39 24.45 18.83
N THR A 210 2.59 23.15 19.00
CA THR A 210 3.89 22.56 19.37
C THR A 210 4.54 21.99 18.12
N VAL A 211 5.81 22.33 17.93
CA VAL A 211 6.61 21.86 16.80
C VAL A 211 7.74 21.01 17.36
N GLU A 212 7.77 19.74 16.96
CA GLU A 212 8.78 18.75 17.34
C GLU A 212 9.68 18.47 16.13
N LEU A 213 11.00 18.61 16.28
CA LEU A 213 11.96 18.27 15.23
C LEU A 213 12.42 16.82 15.43
N ILE A 214 12.17 15.95 14.46
CA ILE A 214 12.73 14.59 14.46
C ILE A 214 14.10 14.66 13.80
N THR A 215 15.15 14.82 14.60
CA THR A 215 16.51 14.63 14.06
C THR A 215 16.76 13.14 13.89
N PRO A 216 17.34 12.69 12.77
CA PRO A 216 17.69 11.29 12.58
C PRO A 216 18.58 10.83 13.73
N TYR A 217 18.36 9.59 14.17
CA TYR A 217 19.17 8.88 15.16
C TYR A 217 20.64 8.86 14.70
N LEU A 218 21.40 9.91 15.02
CA LEU A 218 22.84 9.79 15.16
C LEU A 218 23.02 8.90 16.39
N GLY A 219 23.13 7.59 16.15
CA GLY A 219 23.42 6.62 17.19
C GLY A 219 24.59 7.13 18.01
N SER A 220 24.42 7.26 19.33
CA SER A 220 25.53 7.72 20.16
C SER A 220 26.63 6.67 20.08
N LEU A 221 27.74 6.97 19.42
CA LEU A 221 28.89 6.09 19.39
C LEU A 221 29.43 6.02 20.83
N ARG A 222 29.24 4.89 21.50
CA ARG A 222 29.72 4.69 22.87
C ARG A 222 30.91 3.75 22.84
N VAL A 223 32.02 4.20 23.42
CA VAL A 223 33.17 3.33 23.66
C VAL A 223 32.73 2.15 24.54
N ASN A 224 32.93 0.93 24.02
CA ASN A 224 32.60 -0.32 24.70
C ASN A 224 33.25 -0.38 26.11
N SER A 225 32.45 -0.71 27.13
CA SER A 225 32.90 -0.76 28.53
C SER A 225 34.04 -1.74 28.80
N ILE A 226 34.16 -2.78 27.98
CA ILE A 226 35.25 -3.77 28.04
C ILE A 226 36.59 -3.11 27.72
N PHE A 227 36.62 -2.23 26.71
CA PHE A 227 37.84 -1.52 26.31
C PHE A 227 38.31 -0.54 27.39
N LYS A 228 37.37 0.17 28.06
CA LYS A 228 37.68 1.04 29.20
C LYS A 228 38.28 0.29 30.40
N LYS A 229 37.82 -0.94 30.65
CA LYS A 229 38.36 -1.80 31.71
C LYS A 229 39.74 -2.32 31.35
N ALA A 230 39.94 -2.73 30.09
CA ALA A 230 41.21 -3.22 29.59
C ALA A 230 42.30 -2.14 29.61
N SER A 231 42.00 -0.90 29.20
CA SER A 231 42.96 0.21 29.22
C SER A 231 43.44 0.58 30.63
N SER A 232 42.60 0.35 31.65
CA SER A 232 42.93 0.60 33.06
C SER A 232 43.89 -0.46 33.65
N GLN A 233 44.04 -1.61 33.01
CA GLN A 233 44.84 -2.75 33.49
C GLN A 233 46.20 -2.91 32.78
N ILE A 234 46.51 -2.05 31.81
CA ILE A 234 47.78 -2.07 31.07
C ILE A 234 48.92 -1.54 31.96
N LYS A 235 50.01 -2.31 32.06
CA LYS A 235 51.22 -2.00 32.85
C LYS A 235 52.36 -1.36 32.03
N ASP A 236 52.22 -1.33 30.71
CA ASP A 236 53.20 -0.80 29.76
C ASP A 236 52.87 0.66 29.43
N ASP A 237 53.72 1.60 29.85
CA ASP A 237 53.40 3.04 29.87
C ASP A 237 53.23 3.64 28.47
N GLU A 238 54.02 3.18 27.49
CA GLU A 238 53.95 3.68 26.11
C GLU A 238 52.63 3.28 25.42
N LYS A 239 52.17 2.04 25.64
CA LYS A 239 50.87 1.58 25.11
C LYS A 239 49.69 2.21 25.82
N LYS A 240 49.84 2.53 27.11
CA LYS A 240 48.78 3.17 27.90
C LYS A 240 48.51 4.60 27.44
N GLU A 241 49.55 5.33 27.05
CA GLU A 241 49.42 6.68 26.51
C GLU A 241 48.76 6.69 25.13
N GLN A 242 49.15 5.77 24.23
CA GLN A 242 48.52 5.59 22.92
C GLN A 242 47.02 5.23 23.03
N TRP A 243 46.65 4.39 23.99
CA TRP A 243 45.25 3.97 24.17
C TRP A 243 44.38 5.06 24.79
N LYS A 244 44.97 5.97 25.58
CA LYS A 244 44.27 7.16 26.07
C LYS A 244 43.99 8.16 24.94
N ASP A 245 44.99 8.45 24.10
CA ASP A 245 44.82 9.34 22.95
C ASP A 245 43.73 8.82 21.98
N ASN A 246 43.69 7.50 21.75
CA ASN A 246 42.63 6.87 20.95
C ASN A 246 41.24 6.92 21.63
N LEU A 247 41.17 6.87 22.97
CA LEU A 247 39.92 7.01 23.72
C LEU A 247 39.37 8.43 23.65
N ASP A 248 40.24 9.43 23.74
CA ASP A 248 39.86 10.84 23.66
C ASP A 248 39.37 11.20 22.24
N LYS A 249 40.04 10.66 21.21
CA LYS A 249 39.59 10.79 19.80
C LYS A 249 38.26 10.10 19.51
N ALA A 250 37.96 9.00 20.19
CA ALA A 250 36.71 8.26 20.01
C ALA A 250 35.53 8.82 20.83
N SER A 251 35.78 9.82 21.70
CA SER A 251 34.77 10.48 22.52
C SER A 251 34.36 11.87 21.99
N LEU A 252 35.00 12.35 20.92
CA LEU A 252 34.68 13.56 20.17
C LEU A 252 33.75 13.24 19.01
#